data_AF-X1QY40-F1
#
_entry.id   AF-X1QY40-F1
#
_cell.length_a   1.000
_cell.length_b   1.000
_cell.length_c   1.000
_cell.angle_alpha   90.00
_cell.angle_beta   90.00
_cell.angle_gamma   90.00
#
_symmetry.space_group_name_H-M   'P 1'
#
loop_
_entity.id
_entity.type
_entity.pdbx_description
1 polymer ?
#
loop_
_entity_poly.entity_id
_entity_poly.type
_entity_poly.pdbx_seq_one_letter_code
_entity_poly.pdbx_strand_id
1 'polypeptide(L)'
;NVDKDQFNYEETNKFLSVRLKTYLSIYPSIYYDEYNDNYIKALSGHIFLCDGESNGKTEIGELEIWHIDGTRAYDNNLDIVDVCDSIGQEEYEYANSIYEDGYLKSDLVEMPVSNDVLVLHKIAIYPNFRGNKHGLTVTKKIIEVMGYNCGAILIRPTPLQFSLISENEEWTERMQMSNFEQDESVAKKRLTKYWLKLGLKRTHIPSIYYMGRY
;
A
#
# COMPACT_ATOMS: atom_id res chain seq x y z
N ASN A 1 -23.17 -16.28 -51.68
CA ASN A 1 -21.75 -16.03 -51.37
C ASN A 1 -21.68 -14.78 -50.50
N VAL A 2 -21.91 -14.88 -49.20
CA VAL A 2 -21.03 -15.46 -48.17
C VAL A 2 -19.77 -14.60 -48.00
N ASP A 3 -19.87 -13.72 -47.00
CA ASP A 3 -18.93 -13.50 -45.88
C ASP A 3 -17.74 -12.54 -45.92
N LYS A 4 -17.54 -11.98 -44.71
CA LYS A 4 -16.36 -11.39 -44.06
C LYS A 4 -16.04 -9.96 -44.51
N ASP A 5 -16.30 -8.92 -43.73
CA ASP A 5 -15.82 -8.74 -42.36
C ASP A 5 -16.83 -8.00 -41.46
N GLN A 6 -17.50 -8.74 -40.58
CA GLN A 6 -17.97 -8.19 -39.31
C GLN A 6 -16.75 -8.13 -38.38
N PHE A 7 -16.15 -6.95 -38.26
CA PHE A 7 -15.24 -6.68 -37.15
C PHE A 7 -16.06 -6.65 -35.86
N ASN A 8 -16.00 -7.74 -35.11
CA ASN A 8 -16.41 -7.83 -33.71
C ASN A 8 -15.62 -6.79 -32.89
N TYR A 9 -16.21 -5.61 -32.70
CA TYR A 9 -15.84 -4.69 -31.63
C TYR A 9 -16.59 -5.10 -30.37
N GLU A 10 -16.18 -6.21 -29.76
CA GLU A 10 -16.54 -6.57 -28.38
C GLU A 10 -15.26 -6.68 -27.53
N GLU A 11 -14.42 -5.64 -27.56
CA GLU A 11 -13.51 -5.43 -26.44
C GLU A 11 -14.31 -4.74 -25.32
N THR A 12 -14.91 -5.56 -24.47
CA THR A 12 -15.51 -5.10 -23.21
C THR A 12 -14.45 -4.33 -22.41
N ASN A 13 -14.63 -3.01 -22.29
CA ASN A 13 -13.72 -2.10 -21.61
C ASN A 13 -13.72 -2.36 -20.10
N LYS A 14 -13.05 -3.42 -19.64
CA LYS A 14 -12.87 -3.70 -18.22
C LYS A 14 -11.82 -2.77 -17.63
N PHE A 15 -12.13 -2.13 -16.51
CA PHE A 15 -11.19 -1.28 -15.77
C PHE A 15 -11.22 -1.59 -14.27
N LEU A 16 -10.16 -1.20 -13.57
CA LEU A 16 -10.06 -1.34 -12.12
C LEU A 16 -10.45 -0.04 -11.43
N SER A 17 -11.30 -0.15 -10.41
CA SER A 17 -11.71 0.96 -9.56
C SER A 17 -11.28 0.67 -8.12
N VAL A 18 -10.56 1.60 -7.51
CA VAL A 18 -10.24 1.55 -6.08
C VAL A 18 -11.15 2.52 -5.35
N ARG A 19 -11.83 2.06 -4.29
CA ARG A 19 -12.63 2.92 -3.44
C ARG A 19 -12.10 2.87 -2.02
N LEU A 20 -11.43 3.94 -1.62
CA LEU A 20 -10.95 4.14 -0.26
C LEU A 20 -12.04 4.79 0.58
N LYS A 21 -12.13 4.38 1.84
CA LYS A 21 -12.93 5.07 2.85
C LYS A 21 -11.96 5.74 3.81
N THR A 22 -12.18 7.03 4.06
CA THR A 22 -11.47 7.77 5.08
C THR A 22 -12.44 8.04 6.21
N TYR A 23 -12.03 7.75 7.44
CA TYR A 23 -12.71 8.21 8.64
C TYR A 23 -11.89 9.35 9.22
N LEU A 24 -12.46 10.56 9.23
CA LEU A 24 -11.85 11.71 9.88
C LEU A 24 -12.44 11.82 11.28
N SER A 25 -11.65 11.45 12.28
CA SER A 25 -11.99 11.66 13.69
C SER A 25 -11.20 12.86 14.22
N ILE A 26 -11.90 13.92 14.62
CA ILE A 26 -11.29 15.12 15.22
C ILE A 26 -11.56 15.07 16.72
N TYR A 27 -10.52 14.83 17.52
CA TYR A 27 -10.60 14.88 18.97
C TYR A 27 -10.03 16.20 19.47
N PRO A 28 -10.85 17.15 19.92
CA PRO A 28 -10.33 18.31 20.63
C PRO A 28 -9.82 17.83 22.00
N SER A 29 -8.51 17.67 22.16
CA SER A 29 -7.94 17.36 23.47
C SER A 29 -7.74 18.64 24.28
N ILE A 30 -8.11 18.57 25.57
CA ILE A 30 -7.84 19.61 26.57
C ILE A 30 -6.42 19.47 27.16
N TYR A 31 -5.75 18.36 26.84
CA TYR A 31 -4.39 18.02 27.20
C TYR A 31 -3.60 17.83 25.91
N TYR A 32 -2.49 18.56 25.74
CA TYR A 32 -1.57 18.40 24.61
C TYR A 32 -0.92 17.02 24.71
N ASP A 33 -1.56 16.02 24.10
CA ASP A 33 -0.84 14.83 23.70
C ASP A 33 -0.12 15.21 22.40
N GLU A 34 1.17 15.53 22.51
CA GLU A 34 1.98 16.11 21.41
C GLU A 34 2.02 15.19 20.17
N TYR A 35 1.71 13.90 20.35
CA TYR A 35 1.87 12.86 19.32
C TYR A 35 0.58 12.17 18.88
N ASN A 36 -0.60 12.70 19.24
CA ASN A 36 -1.89 12.21 18.72
C ASN A 36 -1.82 12.02 17.19
N ASP A 37 -2.42 10.92 16.67
CA ASP A 37 -2.60 10.32 15.31
C ASP A 37 -2.66 11.24 14.05
N ASN A 38 -2.29 12.51 14.16
CA ASN A 38 -2.37 13.56 13.15
C ASN A 38 -1.32 13.42 12.05
N TYR A 39 -0.29 12.61 12.26
CA TYR A 39 0.85 12.47 11.35
C TYR A 39 0.84 11.16 10.55
N ILE A 40 -0.05 10.22 10.88
CA ILE A 40 -0.26 9.00 10.09
C ILE A 40 -1.72 8.92 9.70
N LYS A 41 -1.99 8.95 8.38
CA LYS A 41 -3.35 8.80 7.84
C LYS A 41 -3.48 7.44 7.19
N ALA A 42 -4.23 6.53 7.82
CA ALA A 42 -4.56 5.23 7.25
C ALA A 42 -5.81 5.32 6.37
N LEU A 43 -5.74 4.74 5.17
CA LEU A 43 -6.83 4.66 4.20
C LEU A 43 -7.04 3.21 3.78
N SER A 44 -8.18 2.65 4.17
CA SER A 44 -8.55 1.27 3.84
C SER A 44 -9.73 1.25 2.85
N GLY A 45 -9.80 0.23 2.02
CA GLY A 45 -10.83 0.17 1.00
C GLY A 45 -10.86 -1.12 0.20
N HIS A 46 -11.78 -1.15 -0.76
CA HIS A 46 -12.02 -2.31 -1.61
C HIS A 46 -11.60 -2.02 -3.06
N ILE A 47 -11.17 -3.07 -3.73
CA ILE A 47 -10.77 -3.07 -5.14
C ILE A 47 -11.91 -3.69 -5.94
N PHE A 48 -12.38 -3.00 -6.97
CA PHE A 48 -13.44 -3.45 -7.84
C PHE A 48 -12.92 -3.62 -9.28
N LEU A 49 -13.36 -4.69 -9.94
CA LEU A 49 -13.33 -4.82 -11.38
C LEU A 49 -14.67 -4.31 -11.91
N CYS A 50 -14.62 -3.27 -12.74
CA CYS A 50 -15.78 -2.68 -13.39
C CYS A 50 -15.85 -3.16 -14.83
N ASP A 51 -17.04 -3.53 -15.26
CA ASP A 51 -17.35 -3.73 -16.67
C ASP A 51 -17.71 -2.38 -17.30
N GLY A 52 -17.19 -2.08 -18.50
CA GLY A 52 -17.31 -0.77 -19.12
C GLY A 52 -18.71 -0.48 -19.66
N GLU A 53 -19.52 -1.53 -19.89
CA GLU A 53 -20.84 -1.43 -20.52
C GLU A 53 -21.98 -1.67 -19.54
N SER A 54 -21.79 -2.56 -18.57
CA SER A 54 -22.74 -2.79 -17.48
C SER A 54 -22.31 -1.99 -16.25
N ASN A 55 -23.26 -1.44 -15.49
CA ASN A 55 -22.97 -0.81 -14.19
C ASN A 55 -22.52 -1.85 -13.12
N GLY A 56 -22.16 -3.06 -13.55
CA GLY A 56 -21.70 -4.17 -12.74
C GLY A 56 -20.30 -3.91 -12.18
N LYS A 57 -20.17 -4.11 -10.87
CA LYS A 57 -18.89 -4.01 -10.16
C LYS A 57 -18.71 -5.28 -9.36
N THR A 58 -17.58 -5.95 -9.57
CA THR A 58 -17.21 -7.12 -8.80
C THR A 58 -16.09 -6.74 -7.87
N GLU A 59 -16.27 -6.94 -6.57
CA GLU A 59 -15.18 -6.78 -5.61
C GLU A 59 -14.16 -7.90 -5.80
N ILE A 60 -12.89 -7.53 -6.00
CA ILE A 60 -11.80 -8.46 -6.30
C ILE A 60 -10.71 -8.45 -5.23
N GLY A 61 -10.85 -7.62 -4.20
CA GLY A 61 -9.86 -7.50 -3.15
C GLY A 61 -10.07 -6.30 -2.25
N GLU A 62 -9.13 -6.12 -1.34
CA GLU A 62 -9.09 -5.05 -0.36
C GLU A 62 -7.66 -4.53 -0.19
N LEU A 63 -7.53 -3.32 0.33
CA LEU A 63 -6.24 -2.69 0.53
C LEU A 63 -6.25 -1.72 1.69
N GLU A 64 -5.06 -1.40 2.17
CA GLU A 64 -4.77 -0.35 3.12
C GLU A 64 -3.46 0.33 2.75
N ILE A 65 -3.45 1.66 2.79
CA ILE A 65 -2.27 2.49 2.62
C ILE A 65 -2.17 3.47 3.78
N TRP A 66 -0.95 3.81 4.17
CA TRP A 66 -0.72 4.85 5.18
C TRP A 66 0.04 6.01 4.55
N HIS A 67 -0.33 7.23 4.92
CA HIS A 67 0.42 8.44 4.60
C HIS A 67 1.07 8.96 5.88
N ILE A 68 2.41 8.92 5.92
CA ILE A 68 3.21 9.50 7.00
C ILE A 68 3.55 10.94 6.59
N ASP A 69 3.06 11.90 7.38
CA ASP A 69 3.12 13.34 7.15
C ASP A 69 4.42 13.92 7.75
N GLY A 70 5.55 13.50 7.19
CA GLY A 70 6.88 13.93 7.65
C GLY A 70 7.15 15.41 7.42
N THR A 71 6.50 16.03 6.42
CA THR A 71 6.63 17.47 6.17
C THR A 71 6.01 18.28 7.31
N ARG A 72 4.80 17.92 7.75
CA ARG A 72 4.16 18.60 8.87
C ARG A 72 4.88 18.36 10.20
N ALA A 73 5.41 17.16 10.43
CA ALA A 73 6.21 16.88 11.63
C ALA A 73 7.44 17.80 11.67
N TYR A 74 8.13 17.93 10.53
CA TYR A 74 9.24 18.86 10.39
C TYR A 74 8.85 20.32 10.67
N ASP A 75 7.77 20.82 10.06
CA ASP A 75 7.29 22.19 10.27
C ASP A 75 6.95 22.48 11.75
N ASN A 76 6.60 21.45 12.51
CA ASN A 76 6.31 21.52 13.94
C ASN A 76 7.54 21.26 14.84
N ASN A 77 8.74 21.11 14.27
CA ASN A 77 9.98 20.75 14.96
C ASN A 77 9.91 19.41 15.73
N LEU A 78 9.21 18.42 15.16
CA LEU A 78 9.11 17.07 15.71
C LEU A 78 9.96 16.11 14.88
N ASP A 79 10.57 15.11 15.54
CA ASP A 79 11.14 13.96 14.85
C ASP A 79 10.02 12.98 14.50
N ILE A 80 9.81 12.75 13.20
CA ILE A 80 8.78 11.83 12.71
C ILE A 80 9.02 10.38 13.15
N VAL A 81 10.26 9.98 13.43
CA VAL A 81 10.58 8.65 13.96
C VAL A 81 10.05 8.51 15.38
N ASP A 82 10.26 9.50 16.24
CA ASP A 82 9.74 9.53 17.61
C ASP A 82 8.20 9.58 17.62
N VAL A 83 7.61 10.36 16.71
CA VAL A 83 6.15 10.38 16.51
C VAL A 83 5.64 8.97 16.20
N CYS A 84 6.28 8.27 15.27
CA CYS A 84 5.86 6.92 14.88
C CYS A 84 6.10 5.89 16.00
N ASP A 85 7.17 6.02 16.79
CA ASP A 85 7.46 5.18 17.96
C ASP A 85 6.38 5.27 19.04
N SER A 86 5.82 6.48 19.24
CA SER A 86 4.71 6.66 20.18
C SER A 86 3.41 5.97 19.74
N ILE A 87 3.23 5.72 18.44
CA ILE A 87 2.02 5.12 17.87
C ILE A 87 2.12 3.59 17.91
N GLY A 88 3.23 3.02 17.43
CA GLY A 88 3.37 1.58 17.35
C GLY A 88 4.68 1.11 16.72
N GLN A 89 5.00 -0.17 16.97
CA GLN A 89 6.23 -0.80 16.49
C GLN A 89 6.31 -0.84 14.96
N GLU A 90 5.19 -1.04 14.27
CA GLU A 90 5.20 -1.16 12.81
C GLU A 90 5.44 0.20 12.14
N GLU A 91 4.77 1.23 12.64
CA GLU A 91 4.93 2.64 12.26
C GLU A 91 6.37 3.08 12.46
N TYR A 92 6.93 2.82 13.65
CA TYR A 92 8.33 3.07 13.96
C TYR A 92 9.27 2.41 12.95
N GLU A 93 9.08 1.12 12.66
CA GLU A 93 9.95 0.41 11.73
C GLU A 93 9.89 1.00 10.32
N TYR A 94 8.72 1.41 9.83
CA TYR A 94 8.65 2.12 8.55
C TYR A 94 9.37 3.46 8.59
N ALA A 95 9.13 4.27 9.62
CA ALA A 95 9.76 5.57 9.75
C ALA A 95 11.28 5.46 9.88
N ASN A 96 11.77 4.70 10.84
CA ASN A 96 13.19 4.46 11.07
C ASN A 96 13.89 3.93 9.79
N SER A 97 13.18 3.15 8.95
CA SER A 97 13.74 2.60 7.71
C SER A 97 14.18 3.66 6.69
N ILE A 98 13.58 4.84 6.72
CA ILE A 98 13.69 5.85 5.65
C ILE A 98 14.06 7.25 6.15
N TYR A 99 13.81 7.58 7.42
CA TYR A 99 14.16 8.86 8.02
C TYR A 99 15.45 8.79 8.84
N GLU A 100 16.14 9.93 8.94
CA GLU A 100 17.27 10.23 9.83
C GLU A 100 17.17 11.70 10.24
N ASP A 101 17.28 11.98 11.54
CA ASP A 101 17.19 13.33 12.11
C ASP A 101 15.95 14.13 11.64
N GLY A 102 14.80 13.45 11.52
CA GLY A 102 13.54 14.04 11.05
C GLY A 102 13.40 14.21 9.52
N TYR A 103 14.41 13.87 8.71
CA TYR A 103 14.39 14.00 7.25
C TYR A 103 14.51 12.67 6.53
N LEU A 104 13.98 12.58 5.31
CA LEU A 104 14.28 11.44 4.43
C LEU A 104 15.79 11.32 4.22
N LYS A 105 16.31 10.12 4.45
CA LYS A 105 17.71 9.75 4.29
C LYS A 105 18.22 10.11 2.88
N SER A 106 19.17 11.02 2.81
CA SER A 106 19.67 11.60 1.54
C SER A 106 20.36 10.57 0.63
N ASP A 107 20.93 9.51 1.20
CA ASP A 107 21.51 8.38 0.45
C ASP A 107 20.44 7.47 -0.19
N LEU A 108 19.21 7.52 0.32
CA LEU A 108 18.05 6.83 -0.25
C LEU A 108 17.28 7.74 -1.22
N VAL A 109 17.08 9.01 -0.88
CA VAL A 109 16.37 10.01 -1.68
C VAL A 109 17.11 11.35 -1.66
N GLU A 110 17.86 11.65 -2.71
CA GLU A 110 18.76 12.81 -2.77
C GLU A 110 18.01 14.15 -2.84
N MET A 111 16.92 14.22 -3.60
CA MET A 111 16.11 15.43 -3.79
C MET A 111 14.62 15.08 -3.68
N PRO A 112 14.12 14.83 -2.47
CA PRO A 112 12.73 14.42 -2.29
C PRO A 112 11.78 15.58 -2.61
N VAL A 113 10.64 15.27 -3.24
CA VAL A 113 9.58 16.26 -3.53
C VAL A 113 8.91 16.82 -2.25
N SER A 114 8.96 16.05 -1.16
CA SER A 114 8.46 16.37 0.17
C SER A 114 9.10 15.44 1.18
N ASN A 115 8.93 15.72 2.47
CA ASN A 115 9.34 14.79 3.52
C ASN A 115 8.27 13.72 3.80
N ASP A 116 7.24 13.59 2.95
CA ASP A 116 6.12 12.67 3.19
C ASP A 116 6.39 11.27 2.60
N VAL A 117 5.79 10.26 3.22
CA VAL A 117 5.94 8.86 2.81
C VAL A 117 4.60 8.17 2.64
N LEU A 118 4.43 7.49 1.50
CA LEU A 118 3.31 6.58 1.28
C LEU A 118 3.73 5.15 1.59
N VAL A 119 3.10 4.52 2.57
CA VAL A 119 3.27 3.10 2.89
C VAL A 119 2.16 2.29 2.22
N LEU A 120 2.55 1.31 1.39
CA LEU A 120 1.66 0.30 0.83
C LEU A 120 1.50 -0.83 1.84
N HIS A 121 0.69 -0.59 2.88
CA HIS A 121 0.60 -1.47 4.05
C HIS A 121 -0.03 -2.83 3.73
N LYS A 122 -1.21 -2.85 3.11
CA LYS A 122 -1.92 -4.09 2.75
C LYS A 122 -2.48 -4.02 1.34
N ILE A 123 -2.22 -5.05 0.52
CA ILE A 123 -2.89 -5.21 -0.77
C ILE A 123 -3.22 -6.69 -0.97
N ALA A 124 -4.50 -7.01 -0.90
CA ALA A 124 -5.02 -8.37 -0.91
C ALA A 124 -5.99 -8.56 -2.08
N ILE A 125 -5.69 -9.50 -2.98
CA ILE A 125 -6.58 -9.89 -4.07
C ILE A 125 -7.25 -11.21 -3.71
N TYR A 126 -8.57 -11.29 -3.87
CA TYR A 126 -9.35 -12.50 -3.60
C TYR A 126 -8.91 -13.66 -4.51
N PRO A 127 -8.96 -14.91 -4.03
CA PRO A 127 -8.40 -16.08 -4.71
C PRO A 127 -8.74 -16.19 -6.20
N ASN A 128 -10.02 -16.01 -6.53
CA ASN A 128 -10.56 -16.17 -7.89
C ASN A 128 -10.05 -15.13 -8.89
N PHE A 129 -9.39 -14.06 -8.42
CA PHE A 129 -8.89 -12.96 -9.27
C PHE A 129 -7.36 -12.88 -9.31
N ARG A 130 -6.65 -13.79 -8.63
CA ARG A 130 -5.18 -13.83 -8.63
C ARG A 130 -4.63 -14.28 -9.99
N GLY A 131 -3.34 -14.04 -10.22
CA GLY A 131 -2.67 -14.38 -11.49
C GLY A 131 -2.86 -13.36 -12.61
N ASN A 132 -3.86 -12.48 -12.53
CA ASN A 132 -4.19 -11.48 -13.55
C ASN A 132 -3.49 -10.12 -13.39
N LYS A 133 -2.43 -10.06 -12.58
CA LYS A 133 -1.65 -8.82 -12.29
C LYS A 133 -2.45 -7.66 -11.70
N HIS A 134 -3.72 -7.84 -11.29
CA HIS A 134 -4.56 -6.78 -10.72
C HIS A 134 -3.88 -6.05 -9.56
N GLY A 135 -3.21 -6.78 -8.65
CA GLY A 135 -2.46 -6.18 -7.55
C GLY A 135 -1.40 -5.19 -8.04
N LEU A 136 -0.54 -5.58 -9.00
CA LEU A 136 0.48 -4.68 -9.56
C LEU A 136 -0.16 -3.47 -10.25
N THR A 137 -1.22 -3.67 -11.02
CA THR A 137 -1.90 -2.57 -11.74
C THR A 137 -2.49 -1.56 -10.76
N VAL A 138 -3.19 -2.03 -9.73
CA VAL A 138 -3.76 -1.20 -8.67
C VAL A 138 -2.67 -0.44 -7.93
N THR A 139 -1.60 -1.14 -7.52
CA THR A 139 -0.50 -0.52 -6.79
C THR A 139 0.19 0.57 -7.60
N LYS A 140 0.48 0.33 -8.89
CA LYS A 140 1.04 1.36 -9.76
C LYS A 140 0.14 2.59 -9.80
N LYS A 141 -1.17 2.39 -9.94
CA LYS A 141 -2.11 3.51 -9.99
C LYS A 141 -2.20 4.27 -8.66
N ILE A 142 -2.15 3.56 -7.54
CA ILE A 142 -2.09 4.17 -6.20
C ILE A 142 -0.81 5.01 -6.05
N ILE A 143 0.34 4.48 -6.44
CA ILE A 143 1.61 5.23 -6.41
C ILE A 143 1.51 6.50 -7.26
N GLU A 144 0.97 6.40 -8.48
CA GLU A 144 0.78 7.55 -9.37
C GLU A 144 -0.12 8.64 -8.78
N VAL A 145 -1.22 8.27 -8.12
CA VAL A 145 -2.26 9.21 -7.69
C VAL A 145 -2.01 9.70 -6.26
N MET A 146 -1.75 8.78 -5.34
CA MET A 146 -1.60 9.06 -3.90
C MET A 146 -0.14 9.33 -3.53
N GLY A 147 0.81 8.73 -4.26
CA GLY A 147 2.25 8.91 -4.02
C GLY A 147 2.86 10.08 -4.80
N TYR A 148 2.04 10.86 -5.52
CA TYR A 148 2.53 11.95 -6.37
C TYR A 148 3.32 13.00 -5.57
N ASN A 149 2.83 13.36 -4.38
CA ASN A 149 3.44 14.36 -3.50
C ASN A 149 4.29 13.75 -2.37
N CYS A 150 4.58 12.45 -2.39
CA CYS A 150 5.42 11.82 -1.36
C CYS A 150 6.87 11.74 -1.86
N GLY A 151 7.84 12.05 -1.00
CA GLY A 151 9.27 11.88 -1.27
C GLY A 151 9.70 10.42 -1.38
N ALA A 152 8.97 9.50 -0.73
CA ALA A 152 9.19 8.06 -0.89
C ALA A 152 7.91 7.23 -0.80
N ILE A 153 7.97 6.04 -1.41
CA ILE A 153 6.98 4.97 -1.25
C ILE A 153 7.64 3.81 -0.53
N LEU A 154 7.00 3.23 0.48
CA LEU A 154 7.46 2.05 1.21
C LEU A 154 6.54 0.85 1.04
N ILE A 155 7.12 -0.35 1.12
CA ILE A 155 6.37 -1.61 1.20
C ILE A 155 7.17 -2.65 1.99
N ARG A 156 6.46 -3.46 2.78
CA ARG A 156 6.99 -4.67 3.41
C ARG A 156 6.29 -5.89 2.82
N PRO A 157 6.93 -6.64 1.90
CA PRO A 157 6.37 -7.87 1.35
C PRO A 157 6.21 -8.97 2.41
N THR A 158 5.08 -8.99 3.11
CA THR A 158 4.73 -10.01 4.09
C THR A 158 3.64 -10.93 3.50
N PRO A 159 3.90 -12.23 3.32
CA PRO A 159 2.85 -13.16 2.90
C PRO A 159 1.75 -13.20 3.97
N LEU A 160 0.51 -12.93 3.56
CA LEU A 160 -0.60 -12.68 4.47
C LEU A 160 -0.93 -13.89 5.36
N GLN A 161 -0.63 -15.12 4.91
CA GLN A 161 -0.82 -16.34 5.69
C GLN A 161 0.13 -16.46 6.89
N PHE A 162 1.16 -15.63 6.99
CA PHE A 162 2.09 -15.55 8.12
C PHE A 162 2.03 -14.18 8.82
N SER A 163 1.04 -13.36 8.51
CA SER A 163 0.84 -12.05 9.14
C SER A 163 -0.20 -12.13 10.25
N LEU A 164 -0.18 -11.20 11.21
CA LEU A 164 -1.16 -11.14 12.30
C LEU A 164 -2.63 -11.06 11.80
N ILE A 165 -2.85 -10.62 10.56
CA ILE A 165 -4.18 -10.60 9.92
C ILE A 165 -4.76 -12.02 9.79
N SER A 166 -3.92 -13.06 9.74
CA SER A 166 -4.39 -14.45 9.70
C SER A 166 -5.12 -14.90 10.97
N GLU A 167 -5.05 -14.12 12.06
CA GLU A 167 -5.81 -14.39 13.28
C GLU A 167 -7.33 -14.16 13.11
N ASN A 168 -7.75 -13.46 12.05
CA ASN A 168 -9.17 -13.37 11.68
C ASN A 168 -9.57 -14.60 10.84
N GLU A 169 -10.24 -15.57 11.47
CA GLU A 169 -10.65 -16.83 10.82
C GLU A 169 -11.55 -16.60 9.59
N GLU A 170 -12.55 -15.73 9.68
CA GLU A 170 -13.48 -15.43 8.58
C GLU A 170 -12.73 -14.88 7.35
N TRP A 171 -11.81 -13.95 7.58
CA TRP A 171 -10.99 -13.36 6.53
C TRP A 171 -10.05 -14.41 5.91
N THR A 172 -9.43 -15.24 6.75
CA THR A 172 -8.49 -16.30 6.35
C THR A 172 -9.18 -17.36 5.47
N GLU A 173 -10.40 -17.77 5.86
CA GLU A 173 -11.23 -18.68 5.08
C GLU A 173 -11.64 -18.06 3.73
N ARG A 174 -12.14 -16.82 3.73
CA ARG A 174 -12.52 -16.08 2.52
C ARG A 174 -11.34 -15.95 1.55
N MET A 175 -10.14 -15.78 2.09
CA MET A 175 -8.91 -15.63 1.33
C MET A 175 -8.24 -16.95 0.93
N GLN A 176 -8.81 -18.09 1.34
CA GLN A 176 -8.32 -19.44 1.08
C GLN A 176 -6.83 -19.59 1.41
N MET A 177 -6.41 -19.10 2.57
CA MET A 177 -4.99 -19.07 2.97
C MET A 177 -4.36 -20.47 3.09
N SER A 178 -5.16 -21.49 3.37
CA SER A 178 -4.73 -22.90 3.36
C SER A 178 -4.21 -23.38 2.01
N ASN A 179 -4.62 -22.75 0.89
CA ASN A 179 -4.18 -23.11 -0.46
C ASN A 179 -2.83 -22.47 -0.83
N PHE A 180 -2.27 -21.61 0.02
CA PHE A 180 -0.99 -20.95 -0.25
C PHE A 180 0.21 -21.83 0.05
N GLU A 181 1.37 -21.37 -0.41
CA GLU A 181 2.66 -21.87 0.03
C GLU A 181 2.77 -21.77 1.56
N GLN A 182 3.00 -22.91 2.20
CA GLN A 182 3.11 -23.04 3.66
C GLN A 182 4.56 -22.92 4.15
N ASP A 183 5.54 -22.88 3.24
CA ASP A 183 6.91 -22.48 3.56
C ASP A 183 7.04 -20.94 3.52
N GLU A 184 7.28 -20.34 4.68
CA GLU A 184 7.42 -18.89 4.84
C GLU A 184 8.52 -18.29 3.96
N SER A 185 9.67 -18.95 3.89
CA SER A 185 10.82 -18.47 3.12
C SER A 185 10.51 -18.45 1.62
N VAL A 186 9.89 -19.52 1.12
CA VAL A 186 9.47 -19.62 -0.29
C VAL A 186 8.37 -18.59 -0.61
N ALA A 187 7.37 -18.47 0.25
CA ALA A 187 6.28 -17.51 0.09
C ALA A 187 6.82 -16.06 0.05
N LYS A 188 7.67 -15.69 1.01
CA LYS A 188 8.29 -14.37 1.11
C LYS A 188 9.17 -14.06 -0.10
N LYS A 189 9.97 -15.02 -0.56
CA LYS A 189 10.80 -14.86 -1.77
C LYS A 189 9.96 -14.63 -3.02
N ARG A 190 8.88 -15.41 -3.21
CA ARG A 190 7.96 -15.25 -4.35
C ARG A 190 7.26 -13.90 -4.30
N LEU A 191 6.74 -13.50 -3.14
CA LEU A 191 6.04 -12.23 -2.96
C LEU A 191 6.98 -11.03 -3.15
N THR A 192 8.18 -11.09 -2.60
CA THR A 192 9.21 -10.08 -2.82
C THR A 192 9.52 -9.93 -4.30
N LYS A 193 9.76 -11.03 -5.03
CA LYS A 193 9.99 -11.01 -6.47
C LYS A 193 8.82 -10.42 -7.26
N TYR A 194 7.59 -10.64 -6.80
CA TYR A 194 6.40 -10.05 -7.41
C TYR A 194 6.39 -8.53 -7.27
N TRP A 195 6.62 -8.00 -6.06
CA TRP A 195 6.60 -6.56 -5.80
C TRP A 195 7.80 -5.81 -6.37
N LEU A 196 8.99 -6.44 -6.43
CA LEU A 196 10.18 -5.84 -7.04
C LEU A 196 10.01 -5.47 -8.52
N LYS A 197 8.96 -5.98 -9.20
CA LYS A 197 8.57 -5.52 -10.55
C LYS A 197 8.14 -4.05 -10.60
N LEU A 198 7.93 -3.40 -9.45
CA LEU A 198 7.68 -1.97 -9.32
C LEU A 198 8.97 -1.14 -9.36
N GLY A 199 10.16 -1.75 -9.34
CA GLY A 199 11.44 -1.02 -9.33
C GLY A 199 11.91 -0.59 -7.95
N LEU A 200 11.41 -1.23 -6.90
CA LEU A 200 11.76 -0.94 -5.51
C LEU A 200 13.19 -1.37 -5.17
N LYS A 201 13.82 -0.63 -4.26
CA LYS A 201 15.14 -0.92 -3.67
C LYS A 201 14.98 -1.29 -2.20
N ARG A 202 16.02 -1.86 -1.58
CA ARG A 202 16.00 -2.20 -0.14
C ARG A 202 16.42 -1.00 0.70
N THR A 203 15.79 -0.83 1.85
CA THR A 203 16.33 0.04 2.92
C THR A 203 17.38 -0.73 3.72
N HIS A 204 17.92 -0.11 4.79
CA HIS A 204 18.79 -0.80 5.74
C HIS A 204 18.03 -1.85 6.59
N ILE A 205 16.70 -1.76 6.66
CA ILE A 205 15.84 -2.81 7.25
C ILE A 205 15.51 -3.83 6.13
N PRO A 206 16.04 -5.07 6.17
CA PRO A 206 16.02 -5.98 5.01
C PRO A 206 14.63 -6.43 4.53
N SER A 207 13.61 -6.30 5.37
CA SER A 207 12.21 -6.62 5.06
C SER A 207 11.46 -5.47 4.38
N ILE A 208 12.00 -4.24 4.41
CA ILE A 208 11.35 -3.03 3.90
C ILE A 208 12.03 -2.60 2.60
N TYR A 209 11.20 -2.26 1.63
CA TYR A 209 11.61 -1.81 0.32
C TYR A 209 11.04 -0.43 0.06
N TYR A 210 11.77 0.39 -0.69
CA TYR A 210 11.40 1.76 -0.99
C TYR A 210 11.53 2.12 -2.47
N MET A 211 10.86 3.19 -2.86
CA MET A 211 11.05 3.92 -4.11
C MET A 211 11.13 5.41 -3.78
N GLY A 212 12.30 6.02 -4.00
CA GLY A 212 12.48 7.46 -3.91
C GLY A 212 11.78 8.19 -5.06
N ARG A 213 11.27 9.38 -4.79
CA ARG A 213 10.53 10.23 -5.72
C ARG A 213 11.17 11.62 -5.73
N TYR A 214 11.27 12.18 -6.94
CA TYR A 214 11.91 13.46 -7.27
C TYR A 214 11.00 14.27 -8.20
#